data_AF-A0A519U4I1-F1
#
_entry.id   AF-A0A519U4I1-F1
#
_cell.length_a   1.000
_cell.length_b   1.000
_cell.length_c   1.000
_cell.angle_alpha   90.00
_cell.angle_beta   90.00
_cell.angle_gamma   90.00
#
_symmetry.space_group_name_H-M   'P 1'
#
loop_
_entity.id
_entity.type
_entity.pdbx_description
1 polymer ?
#
loop_
_entity_poly.entity_id
_entity_poly.type
_entity_poly.pdbx_seq_one_letter_code
_entity_poly.pdbx_strand_id
1 'polypeptide(L)' 'MAFQRGSVKLEGNVGELSFYKVDDNYLAKQKRGPSKEKIASDPSFERMRENATEFGSARRFAK' A
#
# COMPACT_ATOMS: atom_id res chain seq x y z
N MET A 1 32.12 11.09 3.62
CA MET A 1 31.54 10.71 4.93
C MET A 1 30.35 11.63 5.18
N ALA A 2 29.13 11.10 5.23
CA ALA A 2 27.92 11.92 5.41
C ALA A 2 27.57 11.97 6.90
N PHE A 3 27.49 13.17 7.47
CA PHE A 3 27.06 13.40 8.85
C PHE A 3 25.70 14.09 8.83
N GLN A 4 24.68 13.41 9.38
CA GLN A 4 23.33 13.93 9.42
C GLN A 4 23.18 14.95 10.56
N ARG A 5 22.84 16.18 10.21
CA ARG A 5 22.59 17.29 11.13
C ARG A 5 21.08 17.56 11.16
N GLY A 6 20.35 17.01 12.14
CA GLY A 6 18.91 17.29 12.37
C GLY A 6 18.02 16.06 12.54
N SER A 7 16.72 16.27 12.78
CA SER A 7 15.71 15.22 12.88
C SER A 7 15.40 14.61 11.51
N VAL A 8 15.58 13.29 11.36
CA VAL A 8 15.23 12.56 10.13
C VAL A 8 13.71 12.53 10.03
N LYS A 9 13.14 13.32 9.12
CA LYS A 9 11.72 13.23 8.76
C LYS A 9 11.61 12.30 7.56
N LEU A 10 11.01 11.13 7.77
CA LEU A 10 10.76 10.14 6.73
C LEU A 10 9.27 10.19 6.39
N GLU A 11 8.95 10.38 5.12
CA GLU A 11 7.60 10.31 4.58
C GLU A 11 7.62 9.40 3.35
N GLY A 12 6.69 8.46 3.25
CA GLY A 12 6.60 7.50 2.15
C GLY A 12 6.84 6.04 2.56
N ASN A 13 6.98 5.16 1.58
CA ASN A 13 7.17 3.72 1.81
C ASN A 13 8.62 3.33 1.54
N VAL A 14 9.24 2.66 2.50
CA VAL A 14 10.55 2.01 2.34
C VAL A 14 10.37 0.52 2.61
N GLY A 15 10.39 -0.29 1.55
CA GLY A 15 10.14 -1.72 1.64
C GLY A 15 8.76 -2.02 2.23
N GLU A 16 8.74 -2.72 3.38
CA GLU A 16 7.52 -3.03 4.13
C GLU A 16 7.14 -1.99 5.19
N LEU A 17 7.91 -0.91 5.36
CA LEU A 17 7.60 0.14 6.32
C LEU A 17 7.00 1.35 5.60
N SER A 18 5.83 1.77 6.07
CA SER A 18 5.17 3.00 5.66
C SER A 18 5.40 4.07 6.74
N PHE A 19 6.03 5.17 6.35
CA PHE A 19 6.22 6.36 7.19
C PHE A 19 5.19 7.41 6.82
N TYR A 20 4.44 7.89 7.81
CA TYR A 20 3.35 8.84 7.61
C TYR A 20 3.24 9.79 8.80
N LYS A 21 2.71 10.99 8.55
CA LYS A 21 2.51 12.03 9.56
C LYS A 21 1.08 11.99 10.08
N VAL A 22 0.91 11.99 11.40
CA VAL A 22 -0.38 12.19 12.08
C VAL A 22 -0.19 13.32 13.08
N ASP A 23 -0.96 14.40 12.90
CA ASP A 23 -0.79 15.65 13.62
C ASP A 23 0.66 16.15 13.54
N ASP A 24 1.39 16.25 14.65
CA ASP A 24 2.82 16.64 14.68
C ASP A 24 3.79 15.45 14.84
N ASN A 25 3.29 14.22 14.79
CA ASN A 25 4.09 13.02 14.99
C ASN A 25 4.38 12.28 13.67
N TYR A 26 5.62 11.79 13.54
CA TYR A 26 6.02 10.89 12.47
C TYR A 26 5.89 9.46 12.96
N LEU A 27 5.01 8.69 12.33
CA LEU A 27 4.73 7.31 12.69
C LEU A 27 5.22 6.37 11.57
N ALA A 28 5.76 5.23 11.97
CA ALA A 28 6.06 4.13 11.08
C ALA A 28 5.07 2.99 11.35
N LYS A 29 4.50 2.43 10.29
CA LYS A 29 3.73 1.17 10.36
C LYS A 29 4.34 0.15 9.43
N GLN A 30 4.37 -1.10 9.86
CA GLN A 30 4.58 -2.19 8.92
C GLN A 30 3.35 -2.31 8.02
N LYS A 31 3.58 -2.61 6.75
CA LYS A 31 2.54 -2.88 5.77
C LYS A 31 1.64 -3.98 6.30
N ARG A 32 0.42 -3.60 6.66
CA ARG A 32 -0.61 -4.53 7.15
C ARG A 32 -1.56 -4.84 6.00
N GLY A 33 -1.68 -6.12 5.66
CA GLY A 33 -2.57 -6.59 4.61
C GLY A 33 -2.09 -7.90 4.00
N PRO A 34 -2.95 -8.60 3.25
CA PRO A 34 -2.56 -9.79 2.52
C PRO A 34 -1.50 -9.45 1.47
N SER A 35 -0.51 -10.34 1.28
CA SER A 35 0.49 -10.20 0.23
C SER A 35 -0.17 -10.28 -1.15
N LYS A 36 0.47 -9.74 -2.18
CA LYS A 36 -0.04 -9.80 -3.56
C LYS A 36 -0.25 -11.24 -4.02
N GLU A 37 0.67 -12.13 -3.65
CA GLU A 37 0.59 -13.56 -3.92
C GLU A 37 -0.64 -14.18 -3.27
N LYS A 38 -0.90 -13.84 -1.99
CA LYS A 38 -2.09 -14.32 -1.28
C LYS A 38 -3.37 -13.85 -1.97
N ILE A 39 -3.47 -12.58 -2.37
CA ILE A 39 -4.64 -12.07 -3.10
C ILE A 39 -4.82 -12.80 -4.45
N ALA A 40 -3.72 -13.18 -5.10
CA ALA A 40 -3.76 -13.85 -6.40
C ALA A 40 -4.17 -15.33 -6.32
N SER A 41 -3.73 -16.06 -5.29
CA SER A 41 -3.92 -17.52 -5.21
C SER A 41 -4.98 -17.97 -4.20
N ASP A 42 -5.24 -17.21 -3.14
CA ASP A 42 -6.10 -17.66 -2.04
C ASP A 42 -7.59 -17.63 -2.48
N PRO A 43 -8.36 -18.72 -2.26
CA PRO A 43 -9.78 -18.80 -2.60
C PRO A 43 -10.64 -17.72 -1.92
N SER A 44 -10.24 -17.25 -0.74
CA SER A 44 -10.96 -16.21 0.00
C SER A 44 -11.05 -14.88 -0.75
N PHE A 45 -10.18 -14.67 -1.75
CA PHE A 45 -10.14 -13.47 -2.58
C PHE A 45 -10.73 -13.69 -3.98
N GLU A 46 -11.35 -14.83 -4.27
CA GLU A 46 -11.90 -15.14 -5.61
C GLU A 46 -12.92 -14.10 -6.08
N ARG A 47 -13.94 -13.81 -5.26
CA ARG A 47 -14.94 -12.75 -5.54
C ARG A 47 -14.32 -11.37 -5.70
N MET A 48 -13.26 -11.07 -4.96
CA MET A 48 -12.55 -9.79 -5.10
C MET A 48 -11.92 -9.69 -6.50
N ARG A 49 -11.31 -10.78 -7.00
CA ARG A 49 -10.69 -10.81 -8.32
C ARG A 49 -11.72 -10.73 -9.46
N GLU A 50 -12.86 -11.40 -9.30
CA GLU A 50 -13.99 -11.29 -10.24
C GLU A 50 -14.48 -9.84 -10.33
N ASN A 51 -14.82 -9.24 -9.18
CA ASN A 51 -15.26 -7.84 -9.13
C ASN A 51 -14.23 -6.89 -9.73
N ALA A 52 -12.94 -7.07 -9.43
CA ALA A 52 -11.88 -6.23 -10.00
C ALA A 52 -11.85 -6.28 -11.54
N THR A 53 -12.16 -7.43 -12.13
CA THR A 53 -12.25 -7.63 -13.58
C THR A 53 -13.49 -6.94 -14.15
N GLU A 54 -14.64 -7.10 -13.48
CA GLU A 54 -15.91 -6.46 -13.87
C GLU A 54 -15.83 -4.92 -13.80
N PHE A 55 -15.29 -4.36 -12.72
CA PHE A 55 -15.09 -2.91 -12.63
C PHE A 55 -14.05 -2.39 -13.63
N GLY A 56 -13.01 -3.19 -13.91
CA GLY A 56 -12.01 -2.88 -14.92
C GLY A 56 -12.60 -2.82 -16.34
N SER A 57 -13.54 -3.71 -16.67
CA SER A 57 -14.25 -3.69 -17.95
C SER A 57 -15.26 -2.54 -18.00
N ALA A 58 -16.02 -2.29 -16.93
CA ALA A 58 -16.96 -1.17 -16.85
C ALA A 58 -16.30 0.18 -17.11
N ARG A 59 -15.06 0.39 -16.61
CA ARG A 59 -14.27 1.59 -16.89
C ARG A 59 -14.02 1.82 -18.39
N ARG A 60 -13.93 0.77 -19.20
CA ARG A 60 -13.71 0.89 -20.66
C ARG A 60 -14.94 1.45 -21.39
N PHE A 61 -16.13 1.26 -20.82
CA PHE A 61 -17.38 1.73 -21.40
C PHE A 61 -17.81 3.12 -20.88
N ALA A 62 -17.16 3.63 -19.82
CA ALA A 62 -17.44 4.94 -19.24
C ALA A 62 -16.79 6.13 -19.99
N LYS A 63 -16.58 6.00 -21.32
CA LYS A 63 -16.02 7.06 -22.17
C LYS A 63 -17.12 7.85 -22.87
#